data_AF-A0A970R1F0-F1
#
_entry.id   AF-A0A970R1F0-F1
#
_cell.length_a   1.000
_cell.length_b   1.000
_cell.length_c   1.000
_cell.angle_alpha   90.00
_cell.angle_beta   90.00
_cell.angle_gamma   90.00
#
_symmetry.space_group_name_H-M   'P 1'
#
loop_
_entity.id
_entity.type
_entity.pdbx_description
1 polymer ?
#
loop_
_entity_poly.entity_id
_entity_poly.type
_entity_poly.pdbx_seq_one_letter_code
_entity_poly.pdbx_strand_id
1 'polypeptide(L)'
;MKKLKNCISVFLAAVIMTAAFCIPALAVVSTHDQTYLSPSQQSKIDTATKAWEAANAAGDKAGMEAAHAAAEAVRATAQYSGGQDGSEYHPWGGSSGGGGGGGGSGGSYTPPITYYSITASSGTGGSISPSGSTSVASGGSKTYTITANTGYKIADVKVDGSSIGAPSTLTFSNVTSGHTISATFASAASLSAGNVTVGDGGAGTLKSGVTKSGYGITASLPVTASHVSGTTVTASYNFTGAKTIALENVGGTWKFPVNNSSVTGARKIYIPVETKDGTYTITFTVKALDPQATALTGNSVYLTSTKTATITVKGSMFEDDFTGNS
;
A
#
# COMPACT_ATOMS: atom_id res chain seq x y z
N MET A 1 34.78 -99.71 -9.18
CA MET A 1 33.92 -99.68 -7.97
C MET A 1 33.51 -98.21 -7.77
N LYS A 2 32.39 -97.79 -8.35
CA LYS A 2 31.06 -97.65 -7.70
C LYS A 2 31.03 -96.61 -6.56
N LYS A 3 30.41 -95.46 -6.91
CA LYS A 3 29.77 -94.41 -6.08
C LYS A 3 30.66 -93.46 -5.26
N LEU A 4 31.07 -92.36 -5.91
CA LEU A 4 30.93 -91.00 -5.34
C LEU A 4 30.87 -89.98 -6.51
N LYS A 5 29.75 -90.01 -7.24
CA LYS A 5 29.33 -89.00 -8.22
C LYS A 5 28.16 -88.25 -7.59
N ASN A 6 28.44 -87.11 -6.95
CA ASN A 6 27.56 -85.96 -6.71
C ASN A 6 28.21 -85.06 -5.68
N CYS A 7 28.09 -83.75 -5.88
CA CYS A 7 28.61 -82.66 -5.03
C CYS A 7 30.10 -82.36 -5.22
N ILE A 8 30.42 -81.69 -6.33
CA ILE A 8 31.26 -80.46 -6.42
C ILE A 8 31.40 -80.23 -7.93
N SER A 9 30.28 -79.84 -8.53
CA SER A 9 30.14 -79.58 -9.97
C SER A 9 29.10 -78.49 -10.18
N VAL A 10 29.29 -77.36 -9.51
CA VAL A 10 28.59 -76.08 -9.72
C VAL A 10 29.42 -75.10 -8.89
N PHE A 11 30.21 -74.14 -9.37
CA PHE A 11 30.09 -73.26 -10.53
C PHE A 11 31.51 -72.77 -10.90
N LEU A 12 32.13 -73.34 -11.92
CA LEU A 12 33.25 -72.67 -12.58
C LEU A 12 33.20 -73.01 -14.07
N ALA A 13 33.02 -71.95 -14.87
CA ALA A 13 32.94 -71.90 -16.35
C ALA A 13 31.62 -72.40 -16.99
N ALA A 14 30.64 -71.50 -17.12
CA ALA A 14 30.00 -71.12 -18.38
C ALA A 14 28.61 -70.50 -18.15
N VAL A 15 28.51 -69.17 -18.00
CA VAL A 15 27.48 -68.36 -18.68
C VAL A 15 28.06 -66.95 -18.87
N ILE A 16 28.52 -66.66 -20.08
CA ILE A 16 28.42 -65.31 -20.64
C ILE A 16 26.93 -65.10 -20.88
N MET A 17 26.26 -64.38 -20.00
CA MET A 17 25.00 -63.71 -20.29
C MET A 17 25.15 -62.30 -19.77
N THR A 18 25.06 -61.39 -20.72
CA THR A 18 24.80 -59.97 -20.56
C THR A 18 23.83 -59.70 -19.40
N ALA A 19 24.36 -59.44 -18.22
CA ALA A 19 23.73 -58.56 -17.27
C ALA A 19 24.63 -57.34 -17.21
N ALA A 20 24.24 -56.31 -17.96
CA ALA A 20 24.71 -54.97 -17.65
C ALA A 20 24.63 -54.82 -16.13
N PHE A 21 25.75 -54.53 -15.48
CA PHE A 21 25.79 -54.02 -14.13
C PHE A 21 25.03 -52.68 -14.14
N CYS A 22 23.70 -52.75 -14.19
CA CYS A 22 22.84 -51.67 -13.82
C CYS A 22 22.77 -51.78 -12.30
N ILE A 23 23.78 -51.23 -11.63
CA ILE A 23 23.67 -50.91 -10.23
C ILE A 23 22.55 -49.86 -10.19
N PRO A 24 21.35 -50.14 -9.67
CA PRO A 24 20.33 -49.11 -9.56
C PRO A 24 20.80 -48.12 -8.49
N ALA A 25 20.68 -46.83 -8.77
CA ALA A 25 21.50 -45.82 -8.13
C ALA A 25 21.09 -45.47 -6.68
N LEU A 26 22.06 -44.86 -5.98
CA LEU A 26 21.93 -44.32 -4.64
C LEU A 26 20.75 -43.34 -4.58
N ALA A 27 19.68 -43.71 -3.87
CA ALA A 27 18.55 -42.85 -3.57
C ALA A 27 18.89 -41.77 -2.52
N VAL A 28 20.01 -41.07 -2.63
CA VAL A 28 20.34 -39.97 -1.70
C VAL A 28 19.45 -38.77 -2.00
N VAL A 29 19.01 -38.03 -0.96
CA VAL A 29 18.32 -36.74 -1.12
C VAL A 29 19.16 -35.83 -1.99
N SER A 30 18.66 -35.55 -3.19
CA SER A 30 19.39 -34.74 -4.16
C SER A 30 19.47 -33.29 -3.68
N THR A 31 20.41 -32.50 -4.20
CA THR A 31 20.45 -31.05 -3.96
C THR A 31 19.17 -30.36 -4.44
N HIS A 32 18.46 -30.97 -5.40
CA HIS A 32 17.14 -30.53 -5.86
C HIS A 32 16.05 -30.85 -4.82
N ASP A 33 16.08 -32.05 -4.24
CA ASP A 33 15.18 -32.45 -3.15
C ASP A 33 15.33 -31.49 -1.95
N GLN A 34 16.55 -31.07 -1.61
CA GLN A 34 16.81 -30.10 -0.54
C GLN A 34 16.22 -28.70 -0.81
N THR A 35 16.08 -28.34 -2.08
CA THR A 35 15.62 -27.01 -2.52
C THR A 35 14.10 -26.95 -2.63
N TYR A 36 13.46 -28.04 -3.07
CA TYR A 36 12.03 -28.04 -3.47
C TYR A 36 11.12 -28.87 -2.57
N LEU A 37 11.67 -29.74 -1.70
CA LEU A 37 10.89 -30.48 -0.72
C LEU A 37 10.96 -29.82 0.66
N SER A 38 9.86 -29.85 1.41
CA SER A 38 9.89 -29.48 2.83
C SER A 38 10.75 -30.46 3.64
N PRO A 39 11.26 -30.08 4.84
CA PRO A 39 12.02 -30.99 5.69
C PRO A 39 11.30 -32.32 6.00
N SER A 40 9.98 -32.29 6.10
CA SER A 40 9.14 -33.49 6.32
C SER A 40 9.05 -34.41 5.10
N GLN A 41 9.12 -33.86 3.88
CA GLN A 41 9.15 -34.63 2.64
C GLN A 41 10.56 -35.19 2.39
N GLN A 42 11.60 -34.42 2.69
CA GLN A 42 13.00 -34.89 2.64
C GLN A 42 13.21 -36.11 3.55
N SER A 43 12.68 -36.08 4.78
CA SER A 43 12.76 -37.23 5.71
C SER A 43 12.03 -38.50 5.20
N LYS A 44 10.99 -38.33 4.37
CA LYS A 44 10.31 -39.46 3.72
C LYS A 44 11.14 -40.05 2.58
N ILE A 45 11.85 -39.20 1.82
CA ILE A 45 12.85 -39.65 0.84
C ILE A 45 13.94 -40.45 1.56
N ASP A 46 14.54 -39.92 2.64
CA ASP A 46 15.56 -40.63 3.43
C ASP A 46 15.11 -42.00 3.94
N THR A 47 13.83 -42.12 4.29
CA THR A 47 13.24 -43.38 4.76
C THR A 47 13.13 -44.39 3.61
N ALA A 48 12.69 -43.93 2.44
CA ALA A 48 12.65 -44.75 1.23
C ALA A 48 14.06 -45.20 0.81
N THR A 49 15.08 -44.34 0.93
CA THR A 49 16.49 -44.67 0.70
C THR A 49 16.96 -45.83 1.56
N LYS A 50 16.72 -45.77 2.87
CA LYS A 50 17.14 -46.83 3.81
C LYS A 50 16.41 -48.15 3.55
N ALA A 51 15.14 -48.09 3.16
CA ALA A 51 14.38 -49.28 2.78
C ALA A 51 14.95 -49.93 1.51
N TRP A 52 15.35 -49.11 0.54
CA TRP A 52 16.01 -49.58 -0.67
C TRP A 52 17.36 -50.26 -0.37
N GLU A 53 18.19 -49.65 0.47
CA GLU A 53 19.49 -50.21 0.90
C GLU A 53 19.34 -51.59 1.57
N ALA A 54 18.36 -51.73 2.47
CA ALA A 54 18.06 -53.00 3.14
C ALA A 54 17.59 -54.09 2.16
N ALA A 55 16.72 -53.73 1.21
CA ALA A 55 16.25 -54.64 0.19
C ALA A 55 17.37 -55.08 -0.77
N ASN A 56 18.25 -54.16 -1.16
CA ASN A 56 19.42 -54.47 -1.98
C ASN A 56 20.38 -55.44 -1.27
N ALA A 57 20.64 -55.23 0.03
CA ALA A 57 21.47 -56.14 0.83
C ALA A 57 20.89 -57.55 0.94
N ALA A 58 19.56 -57.68 0.88
CA ALA A 58 18.85 -58.96 0.90
C ALA A 58 18.68 -59.59 -0.50
N GLY A 59 19.07 -58.89 -1.58
CA GLY A 59 18.78 -59.30 -2.95
C GLY A 59 17.29 -59.25 -3.33
N ASP A 60 16.48 -58.53 -2.55
CA ASP A 60 15.04 -58.39 -2.74
C ASP A 60 14.72 -57.30 -3.76
N LYS A 61 14.46 -57.73 -4.99
CA LYS A 61 14.10 -56.83 -6.10
C LYS A 61 12.76 -56.13 -5.91
N ALA A 62 11.78 -56.81 -5.31
CA ALA A 62 10.46 -56.23 -5.08
C ALA A 62 10.52 -55.14 -3.99
N GLY A 63 11.31 -55.38 -2.94
CA GLY A 63 11.58 -54.38 -1.91
C GLY A 63 12.28 -53.13 -2.45
N MET A 64 13.25 -53.30 -3.36
CA MET A 64 13.90 -52.17 -4.04
C MET A 64 12.92 -51.36 -4.90
N GLU A 65 12.07 -52.02 -5.68
CA GLU A 65 11.06 -51.35 -6.51
C GLU A 65 10.02 -50.60 -5.67
N ALA A 66 9.55 -51.19 -4.57
CA ALA A 66 8.61 -50.56 -3.65
C ALA A 66 9.21 -49.30 -2.98
N ALA A 67 10.49 -49.36 -2.58
CA ALA A 67 11.19 -48.23 -1.99
C ALA A 67 11.37 -47.09 -3.00
N HIS A 68 11.70 -47.41 -4.26
CA HIS A 68 11.78 -46.42 -5.33
C HIS A 68 10.42 -45.75 -5.58
N ALA A 69 9.33 -46.52 -5.68
CA ALA A 69 7.98 -45.99 -5.85
C ALA A 69 7.56 -45.06 -4.69
N ALA A 70 7.98 -45.35 -3.46
CA ALA A 70 7.72 -44.49 -2.31
C ALA A 70 8.45 -43.13 -2.41
N ALA A 71 9.70 -43.11 -2.90
CA ALA A 71 10.43 -41.87 -3.12
C ALA A 71 9.81 -41.04 -4.25
N GLU A 72 9.41 -41.69 -5.34
CA GLU A 72 8.75 -41.04 -6.48
C GLU A 72 7.36 -40.50 -6.13
N ALA A 73 6.61 -41.17 -5.24
CA ALA A 73 5.34 -40.64 -4.74
C ALA A 73 5.52 -39.32 -3.97
N VAL A 74 6.64 -39.16 -3.24
CA VAL A 74 6.97 -37.91 -2.55
C VAL A 74 7.42 -36.84 -3.55
N ARG A 75 8.29 -37.16 -4.50
CA ARG A 75 8.73 -36.20 -5.55
C ARG A 75 7.57 -35.77 -6.46
N ALA A 76 6.62 -36.67 -6.71
CA ALA A 76 5.38 -36.36 -7.42
C ALA A 76 4.53 -35.29 -6.70
N THR A 77 4.57 -35.20 -5.37
CA THR A 77 3.91 -34.08 -4.65
C THR A 77 4.51 -32.71 -4.96
N ALA A 78 5.77 -32.68 -5.41
CA ALA A 78 6.47 -31.51 -5.91
C ALA A 78 6.60 -31.49 -7.45
N GLN A 79 5.84 -32.37 -8.14
CA GLN A 79 5.67 -32.41 -9.59
C GLN A 79 6.97 -32.66 -10.39
N TYR A 80 7.89 -33.47 -9.86
CA TYR A 80 9.01 -34.03 -10.61
C TYR A 80 9.24 -35.51 -10.26
N SER A 81 10.07 -36.19 -11.06
CA SER A 81 10.53 -37.56 -10.78
C SER A 81 12.06 -37.59 -10.79
N GLY A 82 12.64 -38.45 -9.96
CA GLY A 82 14.09 -38.72 -9.91
C GLY A 82 14.57 -39.70 -10.99
N GLY A 83 13.68 -40.15 -11.88
CA GLY A 83 14.01 -41.07 -12.97
C GLY A 83 14.20 -42.52 -12.55
N GLN A 84 14.58 -43.39 -13.50
CA GLN A 84 14.71 -44.84 -13.28
C GLN A 84 15.81 -45.22 -12.28
N ASP A 85 16.77 -44.34 -12.03
CA ASP A 85 17.85 -44.55 -11.07
C ASP A 85 17.78 -43.61 -9.85
N GLY A 86 16.89 -42.61 -9.82
CA GLY A 86 16.79 -41.65 -8.72
C GLY A 86 17.79 -40.49 -8.80
N SER A 87 18.68 -40.48 -9.80
CA SER A 87 19.65 -39.40 -10.07
C SER A 87 19.36 -38.62 -11.33
N GLU A 88 18.48 -39.11 -12.20
CA GLU A 88 18.19 -38.52 -13.50
C GLU A 88 16.77 -37.91 -13.54
N TYR A 89 16.71 -36.57 -13.48
CA TYR A 89 15.47 -35.81 -13.51
C TYR A 89 14.63 -36.11 -14.77
N HIS A 90 13.41 -36.62 -14.59
CA HIS A 90 12.44 -36.82 -15.67
C HIS A 90 11.04 -36.35 -15.27
N PRO A 91 10.52 -35.21 -15.74
CA PRO A 91 9.13 -34.84 -15.53
C PRO A 91 8.23 -35.63 -16.52
N TRP A 92 7.15 -36.23 -16.01
CA TRP A 92 6.41 -37.31 -16.68
C TRP A 92 5.46 -36.84 -17.79
N GLY A 93 5.54 -37.42 -18.99
CA GLY A 93 4.46 -37.37 -19.98
C GLY A 93 4.78 -37.89 -21.38
N GLY A 94 4.45 -39.15 -21.66
CA GLY A 94 4.27 -39.67 -23.02
C GLY A 94 4.31 -41.19 -23.12
N SER A 95 3.14 -41.85 -23.23
CA SER A 95 3.08 -43.26 -23.62
C SER A 95 2.45 -43.38 -25.02
N SER A 96 3.19 -43.93 -25.98
CA SER A 96 2.79 -45.17 -26.66
C SER A 96 3.76 -45.54 -27.81
N GLY A 97 4.12 -46.83 -27.86
CA GLY A 97 4.24 -47.54 -29.13
C GLY A 97 5.61 -47.61 -29.81
N GLY A 98 6.45 -48.52 -29.32
CA GLY A 98 7.41 -49.37 -30.04
C GLY A 98 8.03 -48.95 -31.39
N GLY A 99 9.37 -48.98 -31.43
CA GLY A 99 10.11 -49.25 -32.66
C GLY A 99 11.47 -48.57 -32.78
N GLY A 100 12.50 -49.18 -32.19
CA GLY A 100 13.90 -49.20 -32.64
C GLY A 100 14.58 -47.94 -33.17
N GLY A 101 15.65 -47.54 -32.46
CA GLY A 101 16.85 -46.98 -33.10
C GLY A 101 17.13 -45.50 -32.87
N GLY A 102 18.09 -45.24 -31.98
CA GLY A 102 19.10 -44.17 -32.03
C GLY A 102 18.69 -42.77 -32.50
N GLY A 103 18.82 -41.78 -31.61
CA GLY A 103 18.94 -40.37 -31.98
C GLY A 103 18.22 -39.45 -31.00
N GLY A 104 18.97 -38.88 -30.06
CA GLY A 104 18.46 -37.91 -29.09
C GLY A 104 17.91 -36.67 -29.77
N SER A 105 16.63 -36.40 -29.55
CA SER A 105 16.00 -35.09 -29.78
C SER A 105 15.19 -34.76 -28.53
N GLY A 106 15.79 -33.97 -27.64
CA GLY A 106 15.20 -33.57 -26.37
C GLY A 106 13.97 -32.69 -26.57
N GLY A 107 12.79 -33.27 -26.34
CA GLY A 107 11.56 -32.50 -26.15
C GLY A 107 11.56 -31.87 -24.76
N SER A 108 11.58 -30.54 -24.68
CA SER A 108 11.50 -29.81 -23.41
C SER A 108 10.10 -29.95 -22.80
N TYR A 109 10.00 -30.67 -21.69
CA TYR A 109 8.77 -30.77 -20.89
C TYR A 109 8.70 -29.60 -19.89
N THR A 110 7.66 -28.78 -20.00
CA THR A 110 7.34 -27.70 -19.05
C THR A 110 6.24 -28.17 -18.09
N PRO A 111 6.48 -28.26 -16.77
CA PRO A 111 5.47 -28.72 -15.83
C PRO A 111 4.25 -27.79 -15.79
N PRO A 112 3.04 -28.29 -15.46
CA PRO A 112 1.87 -27.46 -15.28
C PRO A 112 2.08 -26.51 -14.09
N ILE A 113 2.20 -25.23 -14.40
CA ILE A 113 2.35 -24.17 -13.40
C ILE A 113 0.99 -23.88 -12.77
N THR A 114 0.89 -24.05 -11.45
CA THR A 114 -0.27 -23.63 -10.67
C THR A 114 -0.33 -22.11 -10.61
N TYR A 115 -1.51 -21.54 -10.82
CA TYR A 115 -1.74 -20.10 -10.76
C TYR A 115 -2.67 -19.72 -9.62
N TYR A 116 -2.39 -18.57 -9.00
CA TYR A 116 -3.25 -17.92 -8.02
C TYR A 116 -3.73 -16.59 -8.55
N SER A 117 -4.99 -16.25 -8.22
CA SER A 117 -5.59 -14.97 -8.60
C SER A 117 -5.37 -13.93 -7.50
N ILE A 118 -4.90 -12.75 -7.90
CA ILE A 118 -4.92 -11.55 -7.07
C ILE A 118 -5.95 -10.59 -7.66
N THR A 119 -7.00 -10.28 -6.89
CA THR A 119 -8.08 -9.38 -7.32
C THR A 119 -7.86 -7.98 -6.77
N ALA A 120 -7.63 -7.02 -7.68
CA ALA A 120 -7.40 -5.63 -7.35
C ALA A 120 -8.63 -4.75 -7.64
N SER A 121 -8.95 -3.89 -6.69
CA SER A 121 -10.06 -2.93 -6.80
C SER A 121 -9.67 -1.56 -6.27
N SER A 122 -10.29 -0.51 -6.81
CA SER A 122 -10.11 0.88 -6.38
C SER A 122 -11.46 1.55 -6.22
N GLY A 123 -11.65 2.29 -5.13
CA GLY A 123 -12.77 3.19 -4.97
C GLY A 123 -12.62 4.47 -5.80
N THR A 124 -13.63 5.34 -5.74
CA THR A 124 -13.62 6.68 -6.36
C THR A 124 -12.43 7.51 -5.86
N GLY A 125 -11.82 8.29 -6.76
CA GLY A 125 -10.73 9.22 -6.42
C GLY A 125 -9.32 8.73 -6.74
N GLY A 126 -9.18 7.55 -7.32
CA GLY A 126 -7.90 7.05 -7.79
C GLY A 126 -8.03 5.75 -8.56
N SER A 127 -6.91 5.08 -8.76
CA SER A 127 -6.82 3.82 -9.49
C SER A 127 -5.77 2.89 -8.88
N ILE A 128 -5.91 1.61 -9.20
CA ILE A 128 -4.92 0.57 -8.93
C ILE A 128 -4.55 -0.12 -10.24
N SER A 129 -3.26 -0.37 -10.46
CA SER A 129 -2.76 -1.01 -11.67
C SER A 129 -1.81 -2.18 -11.33
N PRO A 130 -2.04 -3.39 -11.87
CA PRO A 130 -3.20 -3.76 -12.67
C PRO A 130 -4.51 -3.76 -11.86
N SER A 131 -5.65 -3.53 -12.52
CA SER A 131 -6.98 -3.64 -11.92
C SER A 131 -7.60 -5.00 -12.24
N GLY A 132 -8.61 -5.41 -11.45
CA GLY A 132 -9.30 -6.69 -11.65
C GLY A 132 -8.45 -7.89 -11.22
N SER A 133 -8.79 -9.08 -11.74
CA SER A 133 -8.08 -10.32 -11.45
C SER A 133 -6.79 -10.42 -12.27
N THR A 134 -5.67 -10.61 -11.60
CA THR A 134 -4.37 -10.94 -12.20
C THR A 134 -3.98 -12.37 -11.80
N SER A 135 -3.65 -13.19 -12.80
CA SER A 135 -3.12 -14.54 -12.58
C SER A 135 -1.61 -14.50 -12.35
N VAL A 136 -1.13 -15.12 -11.27
CA VAL A 136 0.28 -15.17 -10.88
C VAL A 136 0.68 -16.62 -10.65
N ALA A 137 1.79 -17.05 -11.23
CA ALA A 137 2.30 -18.41 -11.00
C ALA A 137 2.68 -18.60 -9.53
N SER A 138 2.50 -19.81 -8.99
CA SER A 138 2.89 -20.18 -7.64
C SER A 138 4.35 -19.82 -7.37
N GLY A 139 4.63 -19.19 -6.22
CA GLY A 139 5.95 -18.68 -5.84
C GLY A 139 6.38 -17.41 -6.59
N GLY A 140 5.59 -16.97 -7.57
CA GLY A 140 5.81 -15.73 -8.31
C GLY A 140 5.52 -14.49 -7.47
N SER A 141 5.79 -13.34 -8.07
CA SER A 141 5.56 -12.03 -7.45
C SER A 141 4.78 -11.12 -8.37
N LYS A 142 3.99 -10.23 -7.78
CA LYS A 142 3.25 -9.21 -8.54
C LYS A 142 3.22 -7.89 -7.79
N THR A 143 3.61 -6.84 -8.50
CA THR A 143 3.54 -5.46 -8.00
C THR A 143 2.29 -4.77 -8.51
N TYR A 144 1.68 -4.01 -7.62
CA TYR A 144 0.55 -3.13 -7.85
C TYR A 144 0.95 -1.69 -7.53
N THR A 145 0.63 -0.78 -8.43
CA THR A 145 0.77 0.67 -8.23
C THR A 145 -0.59 1.25 -7.91
N ILE A 146 -0.66 2.03 -6.83
CA ILE A 146 -1.85 2.77 -6.42
C ILE A 146 -1.61 4.26 -6.72
N THR A 147 -2.48 4.86 -7.50
CA THR A 147 -2.35 6.27 -7.92
C THR A 147 -3.59 7.03 -7.55
N ALA A 148 -3.45 8.03 -6.68
CA ALA A 148 -4.52 8.98 -6.40
C ALA A 148 -4.68 9.95 -7.58
N ASN A 149 -5.93 10.27 -7.93
CA ASN A 149 -6.21 11.31 -8.91
C ASN A 149 -5.90 12.69 -8.33
N THR A 150 -5.77 13.70 -9.18
CA THR A 150 -5.60 15.10 -8.75
C THR A 150 -6.71 15.50 -7.77
N GLY A 151 -6.32 16.11 -6.64
CA GLY A 151 -7.25 16.49 -5.57
C GLY A 151 -7.63 15.35 -4.61
N TYR A 152 -7.06 14.16 -4.77
CA TYR A 152 -7.22 13.05 -3.85
C TYR A 152 -5.90 12.62 -3.22
N LYS A 153 -6.02 11.90 -2.11
CA LYS A 153 -4.94 11.15 -1.47
C LYS A 153 -5.39 9.71 -1.25
N ILE A 154 -4.43 8.79 -1.21
CA ILE A 154 -4.68 7.41 -0.78
C ILE A 154 -5.11 7.49 0.69
N ALA A 155 -6.31 7.01 0.99
CA ALA A 155 -6.85 7.00 2.34
C ALA A 155 -6.44 5.73 3.07
N ASP A 156 -6.65 4.58 2.42
CA ASP A 156 -6.30 3.27 2.95
C ASP A 156 -6.20 2.26 1.80
N VAL A 157 -5.28 1.30 1.94
CA VAL A 157 -5.13 0.12 1.10
C VAL A 157 -5.30 -1.08 2.01
N LYS A 158 -6.17 -2.00 1.61
CA LYS A 158 -6.42 -3.24 2.34
C LYS A 158 -5.97 -4.44 1.53
N VAL A 159 -5.29 -5.37 2.20
CA VAL A 159 -4.93 -6.69 1.67
C VAL A 159 -5.73 -7.72 2.44
N ASP A 160 -6.49 -8.55 1.73
CA ASP A 160 -7.32 -9.60 2.33
C ASP A 160 -8.24 -9.08 3.46
N GLY A 161 -8.77 -7.87 3.26
CA GLY A 161 -9.63 -7.16 4.20
C GLY A 161 -8.91 -6.40 5.31
N SER A 162 -7.60 -6.60 5.51
CA SER A 162 -6.81 -5.93 6.54
C SER A 162 -6.11 -4.68 6.01
N SER A 163 -6.23 -3.56 6.72
CA SER A 163 -5.56 -2.30 6.37
C SER A 163 -4.05 -2.42 6.51
N ILE A 164 -3.34 -1.92 5.48
CA ILE A 164 -1.88 -1.76 5.49
C ILE A 164 -1.47 -0.27 5.41
N GLY A 165 -2.41 0.64 5.67
CA GLY A 165 -2.20 2.08 5.55
C GLY A 165 -2.31 2.57 4.10
N ALA A 166 -1.56 3.61 3.74
CA ALA A 166 -1.70 4.30 2.45
C ALA A 166 -0.46 4.20 1.55
N PRO A 167 0.09 3.00 1.26
CA PRO A 167 1.21 2.87 0.34
C PRO A 167 0.78 3.20 -1.10
N SER A 168 1.66 3.81 -1.88
CA SER A 168 1.48 4.03 -3.33
C SER A 168 1.90 2.82 -4.17
N THR A 169 2.50 1.80 -3.58
CA THR A 169 2.93 0.58 -4.25
C THR A 169 2.90 -0.58 -3.27
N LEU A 170 2.44 -1.75 -3.71
CA LEU A 170 2.50 -3.00 -2.96
C LEU A 170 3.02 -4.12 -3.86
N THR A 171 3.93 -4.93 -3.36
CA THR A 171 4.37 -6.16 -4.02
C THR A 171 3.90 -7.36 -3.22
N PHE A 172 3.11 -8.22 -3.85
CA PHE A 172 2.91 -9.59 -3.38
C PHE A 172 4.14 -10.40 -3.82
N SER A 173 4.82 -11.02 -2.86
CA SER A 173 5.97 -11.87 -3.11
C SER A 173 5.65 -13.30 -2.71
N ASN A 174 6.21 -14.27 -3.42
CA ASN A 174 6.03 -15.69 -3.11
C ASN A 174 4.55 -16.08 -2.97
N VAL A 175 3.76 -15.81 -4.02
CA VAL A 175 2.31 -16.03 -4.01
C VAL A 175 2.00 -17.52 -3.99
N THR A 176 1.41 -18.00 -2.90
CA THR A 176 1.03 -19.41 -2.69
C THR A 176 -0.47 -19.61 -2.46
N SER A 177 -1.26 -18.53 -2.52
CA SER A 177 -2.71 -18.53 -2.42
C SER A 177 -3.30 -17.33 -3.16
N GLY A 178 -4.62 -17.32 -3.36
CA GLY A 178 -5.31 -16.14 -3.89
C GLY A 178 -5.31 -14.98 -2.89
N HIS A 179 -5.29 -13.74 -3.40
CA HIS A 179 -5.31 -12.53 -2.58
C HIS A 179 -6.28 -11.50 -3.13
N THR A 180 -6.63 -10.53 -2.29
CA THR A 180 -7.36 -9.33 -2.67
C THR A 180 -6.59 -8.09 -2.25
N ILE A 181 -6.63 -7.06 -3.09
CA ILE A 181 -6.16 -5.71 -2.75
C ILE A 181 -7.24 -4.71 -3.09
N SER A 182 -7.57 -3.84 -2.16
CA SER A 182 -8.55 -2.76 -2.35
C SER A 182 -7.96 -1.44 -1.90
N ALA A 183 -8.00 -0.44 -2.78
CA ALA A 183 -7.55 0.92 -2.49
C ALA A 183 -8.74 1.86 -2.33
N THR A 184 -8.71 2.69 -1.29
CA THR A 184 -9.69 3.75 -1.04
C THR A 184 -9.00 5.10 -1.04
N PHE A 185 -9.73 6.12 -1.46
CA PHE A 185 -9.20 7.47 -1.62
C PHE A 185 -10.10 8.47 -0.91
N ALA A 186 -9.51 9.55 -0.43
CA ALA A 186 -10.20 10.67 0.18
C ALA A 186 -9.74 11.97 -0.47
N SER A 187 -10.59 12.99 -0.43
CA SER A 187 -10.21 14.33 -0.88
C SER A 187 -8.94 14.81 -0.17
N ALA A 188 -8.04 15.45 -0.92
CA ALA A 188 -6.84 16.11 -0.45
C ALA A 188 -7.01 17.63 -0.37
N ALA A 189 -8.25 18.13 -0.39
CA ALA A 189 -8.57 19.51 -0.10
C ALA A 189 -7.99 19.93 1.25
N SER A 190 -7.37 21.10 1.30
CA SER A 190 -6.83 21.68 2.54
C SER A 190 -7.07 23.17 2.60
N LEU A 191 -7.29 23.65 3.83
CA LEU A 191 -7.55 25.05 4.12
C LEU A 191 -6.90 25.39 5.45
N SER A 192 -6.04 26.42 5.43
CA SER A 192 -5.34 26.89 6.61
C SER A 192 -5.35 28.41 6.66
N ALA A 193 -5.87 28.95 7.77
CA ALA A 193 -5.76 30.36 8.10
C ALA A 193 -4.44 30.59 8.85
N GLY A 194 -3.61 31.52 8.36
CA GLY A 194 -2.38 31.92 9.05
C GLY A 194 -2.64 32.82 10.26
N ASN A 195 -1.61 33.52 10.71
CA ASN A 195 -1.75 34.46 11.83
C ASN A 195 -2.43 35.74 11.37
N VAL A 196 -3.46 36.18 12.10
CA VAL A 196 -4.14 37.46 11.85
C VAL A 196 -3.26 38.59 12.36
N THR A 197 -3.07 39.62 11.54
CA THR A 197 -2.49 40.91 11.96
C THR A 197 -3.56 41.99 11.93
N VAL A 198 -3.71 42.73 13.03
CA VAL A 198 -4.64 43.87 13.12
C VAL A 198 -3.82 45.17 13.22
N GLY A 199 -4.30 46.24 12.59
CA GLY A 199 -3.68 47.57 12.56
C GLY A 199 -4.66 48.67 12.97
N ASP A 200 -4.15 49.83 13.37
CA ASP A 200 -4.88 51.03 13.84
C ASP A 200 -5.48 51.90 12.72
N GLY A 201 -5.59 51.37 11.51
CA GLY A 201 -6.04 52.15 10.37
C GLY A 201 -4.91 52.89 9.66
N GLY A 202 -3.65 52.83 10.11
CA GLY A 202 -2.49 53.12 9.26
C GLY A 202 -2.08 51.91 8.38
N ALA A 203 -0.93 52.02 7.68
CA ALA A 203 -0.28 50.84 7.09
C ALA A 203 0.42 49.94 8.14
N GLY A 204 0.33 50.31 9.43
CA GLY A 204 1.05 49.69 10.53
C GLY A 204 0.30 48.57 11.24
N THR A 205 1.06 47.77 11.98
CA THR A 205 0.56 46.78 12.95
C THR A 205 0.18 47.48 14.25
N LEU A 206 -0.90 47.06 14.92
CA LEU A 206 -1.22 47.51 16.28
C LEU A 206 -0.10 47.10 17.22
N LYS A 207 0.79 48.04 17.55
CA LYS A 207 2.04 47.76 18.27
C LYS A 207 1.83 47.39 19.74
N SER A 208 0.63 47.63 20.28
CA SER A 208 0.28 47.28 21.67
C SER A 208 -1.07 46.57 21.84
N GLY A 209 -1.80 46.27 20.76
CA GLY A 209 -3.15 45.68 20.84
C GLY A 209 -4.22 46.57 21.48
N VAL A 210 -3.88 47.81 21.81
CA VAL A 210 -4.78 48.84 22.36
C VAL A 210 -5.11 49.87 21.28
N THR A 211 -6.35 50.34 21.24
CA THR A 211 -6.84 51.40 20.36
C THR A 211 -7.95 52.21 21.08
N LYS A 212 -8.47 53.26 20.45
CA LYS A 212 -9.55 54.10 20.98
C LYS A 212 -10.87 53.83 20.27
N SER A 213 -12.00 54.09 20.93
CA SER A 213 -13.29 54.14 20.24
C SER A 213 -13.27 55.28 19.22
N GLY A 214 -13.97 55.12 18.10
CA GLY A 214 -13.95 56.09 17.00
C GLY A 214 -12.78 55.95 16.01
N TYR A 215 -11.86 55.00 16.22
CA TYR A 215 -10.79 54.73 15.26
C TYR A 215 -11.15 53.62 14.29
N GLY A 216 -10.53 53.68 13.10
CA GLY A 216 -10.58 52.61 12.13
C GLY A 216 -9.57 51.52 12.46
N ILE A 217 -9.90 50.26 12.20
CA ILE A 217 -8.95 49.14 12.32
C ILE A 217 -8.83 48.37 11.02
N THR A 218 -7.61 47.96 10.67
CA THR A 218 -7.30 47.09 9.53
C THR A 218 -7.12 45.65 9.98
N ALA A 219 -7.37 44.68 9.10
CA ALA A 219 -6.97 43.30 9.31
C ALA A 219 -6.25 42.75 8.07
N SER A 220 -5.28 41.88 8.30
CA SER A 220 -4.60 41.09 7.28
C SER A 220 -4.53 39.64 7.74
N LEU A 221 -5.16 38.74 6.99
CA LEU A 221 -5.17 37.31 7.23
C LEU A 221 -4.65 36.56 5.99
N PRO A 222 -3.42 36.03 6.02
CA PRO A 222 -2.96 35.11 4.99
C PRO A 222 -3.76 33.81 5.06
N VAL A 223 -4.18 33.30 3.90
CA VAL A 223 -4.90 32.01 3.79
C VAL A 223 -4.21 31.14 2.76
N THR A 224 -3.83 29.93 3.18
CA THR A 224 -3.32 28.89 2.29
C THR A 224 -4.43 27.90 2.01
N ALA A 225 -4.72 27.67 0.75
CA ALA A 225 -5.80 26.79 0.33
C ALA A 225 -5.33 25.97 -0.89
N SER A 226 -5.67 24.68 -0.91
CA SER A 226 -5.26 23.77 -1.97
C SER A 226 -6.40 22.82 -2.32
N HIS A 227 -6.64 22.62 -3.62
CA HIS A 227 -7.73 21.81 -4.17
C HIS A 227 -9.12 22.16 -3.61
N VAL A 228 -9.34 23.44 -3.33
CA VAL A 228 -10.63 24.00 -2.93
C VAL A 228 -11.09 25.06 -3.91
N SER A 229 -12.38 25.40 -3.87
CA SER A 229 -12.98 26.49 -4.64
C SER A 229 -13.82 27.39 -3.74
N GLY A 230 -14.23 28.56 -4.24
CA GLY A 230 -15.16 29.44 -3.52
C GLY A 230 -14.69 29.86 -2.12
N THR A 231 -13.38 30.06 -1.93
CA THR A 231 -12.84 30.50 -0.64
C THR A 231 -13.45 31.83 -0.26
N THR A 232 -14.07 31.90 0.91
CA THR A 232 -14.66 33.09 1.51
C THR A 232 -14.09 33.30 2.90
N VAL A 233 -13.96 34.56 3.31
CA VAL A 233 -13.52 34.93 4.65
C VAL A 233 -14.48 35.95 5.21
N THR A 234 -14.94 35.72 6.44
CA THR A 234 -15.75 36.68 7.19
C THR A 234 -15.08 37.04 8.50
N ALA A 235 -15.22 38.29 8.94
CA ALA A 235 -14.89 38.71 10.30
C ALA A 235 -16.18 39.02 11.06
N SER A 236 -16.32 38.41 12.24
CA SER A 236 -17.43 38.62 13.16
C SER A 236 -16.94 39.25 14.44
N TYR A 237 -17.62 40.29 14.91
CA TYR A 237 -17.25 41.07 16.10
C TYR A 237 -18.49 41.71 16.72
N ASN A 238 -18.37 42.17 17.97
CA ASN A 238 -19.46 42.82 18.69
C ASN A 238 -18.90 43.96 19.56
N PHE A 239 -18.82 45.17 18.99
CA PHE A 239 -18.44 46.37 19.75
C PHE A 239 -19.63 46.97 20.49
N THR A 240 -20.67 47.32 19.73
CA THR A 240 -21.95 47.85 20.24
C THR A 240 -23.14 47.03 19.77
N GLY A 241 -22.90 46.06 18.88
CA GLY A 241 -23.84 45.11 18.34
C GLY A 241 -23.11 44.10 17.45
N ALA A 242 -23.66 42.88 17.33
CA ALA A 242 -23.07 41.84 16.52
C ALA A 242 -23.04 42.24 15.04
N LYS A 243 -21.86 42.16 14.42
CA LYS A 243 -21.63 42.42 13.00
C LYS A 243 -20.80 41.30 12.41
N THR A 244 -21.09 41.00 11.13
CA THR A 244 -20.29 40.10 10.30
C THR A 244 -20.06 40.77 8.96
N ILE A 245 -18.81 40.80 8.52
CA ILE A 245 -18.40 41.40 7.26
C ILE A 245 -17.62 40.39 6.43
N ALA A 246 -17.84 40.40 5.11
CA ALA A 246 -17.00 39.67 4.18
C ALA A 246 -15.69 40.43 3.94
N LEU A 247 -14.57 39.71 3.94
CA LEU A 247 -13.27 40.24 3.59
C LEU A 247 -13.04 40.11 2.07
N GLU A 248 -12.07 40.87 1.57
CA GLU A 248 -11.60 40.82 0.19
C GLU A 248 -10.20 40.20 0.12
N ASN A 249 -9.96 39.36 -0.88
CA ASN A 249 -8.64 38.82 -1.15
C ASN A 249 -7.79 39.85 -1.92
N VAL A 250 -6.61 40.17 -1.41
CA VAL A 250 -5.63 41.06 -2.04
C VAL A 250 -4.29 40.36 -2.08
N GLY A 251 -3.93 39.77 -3.22
CA GLY A 251 -2.65 39.09 -3.41
C GLY A 251 -2.42 37.94 -2.42
N GLY A 252 -3.46 37.15 -2.10
CA GLY A 252 -3.36 36.01 -1.17
C GLY A 252 -3.55 36.38 0.31
N THR A 253 -3.68 37.66 0.64
CA THR A 253 -4.01 38.13 1.99
C THR A 253 -5.43 38.68 2.02
N TRP A 254 -6.25 38.19 2.94
CA TRP A 254 -7.61 38.67 3.15
C TRP A 254 -7.62 39.91 4.04
N LYS A 255 -8.30 40.96 3.57
CA LYS A 255 -8.37 42.27 4.24
C LYS A 255 -9.81 42.74 4.31
N PHE A 256 -10.09 43.70 5.19
CA PHE A 256 -11.40 44.36 5.18
C PHE A 256 -11.69 44.99 3.81
N PRO A 257 -12.98 45.04 3.42
CA PRO A 257 -13.37 45.49 2.08
C PRO A 257 -13.19 47.00 1.91
N VAL A 258 -13.35 47.47 0.68
CA VAL A 258 -13.36 48.92 0.34
C VAL A 258 -14.77 49.43 0.02
N ASN A 259 -15.80 48.65 0.32
CA ASN A 259 -17.21 48.98 0.09
C ASN A 259 -17.85 49.69 1.29
N ASN A 260 -19.18 49.86 1.28
CA ASN A 260 -19.96 50.54 2.33
C ASN A 260 -19.82 49.93 3.74
N SER A 261 -19.23 48.75 3.89
CA SER A 261 -18.90 48.15 5.19
C SER A 261 -17.62 48.73 5.81
N SER A 262 -16.89 49.55 5.05
CA SER A 262 -15.61 50.10 5.43
C SER A 262 -15.69 51.58 5.80
N VAL A 263 -14.73 52.05 6.60
CA VAL A 263 -14.58 53.47 6.91
C VAL A 263 -13.96 54.15 5.69
N THR A 264 -14.67 55.15 5.16
CA THR A 264 -14.25 55.98 4.01
C THR A 264 -13.90 55.23 2.72
N GLY A 265 -14.35 53.98 2.55
CA GLY A 265 -13.96 53.15 1.40
C GLY A 265 -12.50 52.65 1.46
N ALA A 266 -11.85 52.72 2.64
CA ALA A 266 -10.52 52.17 2.87
C ALA A 266 -10.60 50.76 3.48
N ARG A 267 -9.54 49.95 3.44
CA ARG A 267 -9.54 48.55 3.96
C ARG A 267 -9.59 48.45 5.50
N LYS A 268 -10.62 49.03 6.11
CA LYS A 268 -10.74 49.30 7.54
C LYS A 268 -12.20 49.21 7.98
N ILE A 269 -12.45 48.84 9.22
CA ILE A 269 -13.77 49.00 9.87
C ILE A 269 -13.73 49.99 11.01
N TYR A 270 -14.87 50.58 11.35
CA TYR A 270 -14.99 51.59 12.40
C TYR A 270 -15.30 50.94 13.74
N ILE A 271 -14.61 51.36 14.80
CA ILE A 271 -15.03 51.13 16.17
C ILE A 271 -16.00 52.27 16.53
N PRO A 272 -17.29 52.02 16.77
CA PRO A 272 -18.24 53.08 17.12
C PRO A 272 -17.77 53.90 18.32
N VAL A 273 -18.03 55.21 18.34
CA VAL A 273 -17.53 56.13 19.40
C VAL A 273 -18.12 55.79 20.77
N GLU A 274 -19.32 55.23 20.78
CA GLU A 274 -20.05 54.76 21.96
C GLU A 274 -19.59 53.38 22.47
N THR A 275 -18.60 52.77 21.81
CA THR A 275 -17.97 51.53 22.28
C THR A 275 -17.30 51.78 23.63
N LYS A 276 -17.65 50.97 24.62
CA LYS A 276 -17.07 51.07 25.97
C LYS A 276 -15.64 50.54 26.00
N ASP A 277 -14.86 51.01 26.96
CA ASP A 277 -13.56 50.42 27.27
C ASP A 277 -13.69 48.92 27.57
N GLY A 278 -12.76 48.14 27.06
CA GLY A 278 -12.75 46.70 27.23
C GLY A 278 -11.98 45.96 26.15
N THR A 279 -11.93 44.64 26.30
CA THR A 279 -11.29 43.75 25.32
C THR A 279 -12.35 43.11 24.44
N TYR A 280 -12.17 43.27 23.14
CA TYR A 280 -13.08 42.77 22.11
C TYR A 280 -12.38 41.72 21.26
N THR A 281 -13.12 40.68 20.89
CA THR A 281 -12.62 39.60 20.03
C THR A 281 -13.21 39.74 18.63
N ILE A 282 -12.34 39.69 17.63
CA ILE A 282 -12.71 39.58 16.22
C ILE A 282 -12.44 38.13 15.80
N THR A 283 -13.48 37.45 15.36
CA THR A 283 -13.40 36.06 14.88
C THR A 283 -13.41 36.04 13.36
N PHE A 284 -12.35 35.53 12.76
CA PHE A 284 -12.21 35.33 11.33
C PHE A 284 -12.54 33.89 11.00
N THR A 285 -13.51 33.69 10.13
CA THR A 285 -13.93 32.38 9.64
C THR A 285 -13.62 32.29 8.16
N VAL A 286 -12.77 31.34 7.80
CA VAL A 286 -12.43 30.99 6.42
C VAL A 286 -13.23 29.75 6.06
N LYS A 287 -13.96 29.81 4.94
CA LYS A 287 -14.66 28.67 4.37
C LYS A 287 -14.22 28.45 2.94
N ALA A 288 -14.06 27.21 2.53
CA ALA A 288 -13.81 26.88 1.13
C ALA A 288 -14.53 25.59 0.75
N LEU A 289 -15.11 25.56 -0.44
CA LEU A 289 -15.79 24.40 -1.01
C LEU A 289 -14.75 23.37 -1.42
N ASP A 290 -14.88 22.15 -0.93
CA ASP A 290 -14.20 21.00 -1.51
C ASP A 290 -14.97 20.57 -2.78
N PRO A 291 -14.43 20.80 -4.00
CA PRO A 291 -15.12 20.46 -5.23
C PRO A 291 -15.43 18.96 -5.32
N GLN A 292 -14.59 18.13 -4.69
CA GLN A 292 -14.68 16.68 -4.70
C GLN A 292 -15.64 16.14 -3.62
N ALA A 293 -16.01 16.94 -2.61
CA ALA A 293 -16.97 16.54 -1.58
C ALA A 293 -18.40 16.38 -2.11
N THR A 294 -18.72 16.98 -3.27
CA THR A 294 -20.01 16.76 -3.95
C THR A 294 -20.14 15.36 -4.56
N ALA A 295 -19.02 14.68 -4.83
CA ALA A 295 -18.97 13.33 -5.41
C ALA A 295 -18.96 12.20 -4.36
N LEU A 296 -18.82 12.54 -3.07
CA LEU A 296 -18.80 11.60 -1.96
C LEU A 296 -20.03 11.89 -1.10
N THR A 297 -21.02 11.00 -1.11
CA THR A 297 -22.27 11.14 -0.34
C THR A 297 -21.99 11.23 1.16
N GLY A 298 -21.77 12.44 1.69
CA GLY A 298 -21.46 12.66 3.12
C GLY A 298 -21.21 14.13 3.48
N ASN A 299 -21.99 14.63 4.44
CA ASN A 299 -22.07 16.02 4.89
C ASN A 299 -20.76 16.62 5.46
N SER A 300 -20.02 17.35 4.63
CA SER A 300 -19.52 18.71 4.91
C SER A 300 -18.81 19.23 3.67
N VAL A 301 -19.61 19.82 2.78
CA VAL A 301 -19.19 20.40 1.49
C VAL A 301 -18.08 21.46 1.66
N TYR A 302 -17.94 22.05 2.85
CA TYR A 302 -17.01 23.12 3.12
C TYR A 302 -15.95 22.74 4.17
N LEU A 303 -14.69 23.00 3.85
CA LEU A 303 -13.63 23.13 4.84
C LEU A 303 -13.83 24.45 5.58
N THR A 304 -13.63 24.44 6.91
CA THR A 304 -13.73 25.64 7.75
C THR A 304 -12.48 25.78 8.61
N SER A 305 -11.91 26.98 8.67
CA SER A 305 -10.81 27.35 9.57
C SER A 305 -11.15 28.65 10.29
N THR A 306 -10.88 28.71 11.59
CA THR A 306 -11.20 29.88 12.42
C THR A 306 -9.94 30.43 13.08
N LYS A 307 -9.80 31.75 13.07
CA LYS A 307 -8.78 32.51 13.81
C LYS A 307 -9.42 33.64 14.58
N THR A 308 -8.80 34.04 15.67
CA THR A 308 -9.24 35.18 16.46
C THR A 308 -8.12 36.19 16.59
N ALA A 309 -8.51 37.46 16.70
CA ALA A 309 -7.64 38.53 17.15
C ALA A 309 -8.37 39.31 18.25
N THR A 310 -7.64 39.73 19.27
CA THR A 310 -8.18 40.57 20.33
C THR A 310 -7.69 42.00 20.13
N ILE A 311 -8.57 42.95 20.43
CA ILE A 311 -8.22 44.36 20.55
C ILE A 311 -8.73 44.87 21.89
N THR A 312 -8.00 45.80 22.49
CA THR A 312 -8.43 46.49 23.70
C THR A 312 -8.81 47.92 23.31
N VAL A 313 -10.05 48.32 23.58
CA VAL A 313 -10.49 49.70 23.45
C VAL A 313 -10.27 50.39 24.79
N LYS A 314 -9.56 51.51 24.79
CA LYS A 314 -9.37 52.38 25.96
C LYS A 314 -9.49 53.85 25.55
N GLY A 315 -10.47 54.53 26.11
CA GLY A 315 -10.81 55.92 25.79
C GLY A 315 -11.47 56.08 24.43
N SER A 316 -11.80 57.32 24.10
CA SER A 316 -12.45 57.69 22.84
C SER A 316 -11.62 58.62 21.97
N MET A 317 -11.90 58.69 20.68
CA MET A 317 -11.27 59.63 19.75
C MET A 317 -11.47 61.11 20.13
N PHE A 318 -12.42 61.40 21.02
CA PHE A 318 -12.69 62.74 21.54
C PHE A 318 -11.97 63.02 22.85
N GLU A 319 -11.43 61.99 23.50
CA GLU A 319 -10.51 62.17 24.60
C GLU A 319 -9.16 62.56 23.99
N ASP A 320 -8.95 63.87 23.90
CA ASP A 320 -7.66 64.50 23.67
C ASP A 320 -6.64 63.81 24.58
N ASP A 321 -5.73 63.03 23.99
CA ASP A 321 -4.56 62.66 24.75
C ASP A 321 -3.71 63.92 24.84
N PHE A 322 -3.82 64.60 25.97
CA PHE A 322 -2.95 65.71 26.39
C PHE A 322 -1.43 65.39 26.36
N THR A 323 -1.00 64.32 25.69
CA THR A 323 0.37 63.87 25.46
C THR A 323 0.98 64.38 24.16
N GLY A 324 0.20 64.91 23.21
CA GLY A 324 0.73 65.63 22.04
C GLY A 324 1.61 64.81 21.08
N ASN A 325 1.53 63.48 21.10
CA ASN A 325 2.28 62.62 20.18
C ASN A 325 1.33 61.97 19.17
N SER A 326 1.03 62.71 18.11
CA SER A 326 0.51 62.21 16.84
C SER A 326 1.56 61.41 16.07
#